data_AF-A0A0D9QRE1-F1
#
_entry.id   AF-A0A0D9QRE1-F1
#
_cell.length_a   1.000
_cell.length_b   1.000
_cell.length_c   1.000
_cell.angle_alpha   90.00
_cell.angle_beta   90.00
_cell.angle_gamma   90.00
#
_symmetry.space_group_name_H-M   'P 1'
#
loop_
_entity.id
_entity.type
_entity.pdbx_description
1 polymer ?
#
loop_
_entity_poly.entity_id
_entity_poly.type
_entity_poly.pdbx_seq_one_letter_code
_entity_poly.pdbx_strand_id
1 'polypeptide(L)'
;MNCTVLFLVVAAIVTVLDRWEKVPVFYARKLAHMLCGLMILLFDISINGSRRSPQVNDITNTGDGNHCVLFIYLIAATSIIRCFVCPFRFGVYRDKGIIIYNTVVSLFFFFKLPLYVLTPIFFADPMAAIVGKQFPTYSIYKKKTLHGTLTCFFVSLASLYYVQNYMHTLLLGLSLSLLELFGGTLDNLCMCFPIFIYMLFFNV
;
A
#
# COMPACT_ATOMS: atom_id res chain seq x y z
N MET A 1 5.93 17.58 7.49
CA MET A 1 5.95 17.93 6.06
C MET A 1 4.55 18.40 5.69
N ASN A 2 4.37 19.49 4.95
CA ASN A 2 3.04 20.03 4.69
C ASN A 2 2.22 19.02 3.83
N CYS A 3 1.00 18.69 4.26
CA CYS A 3 0.12 17.74 3.56
C CYS A 3 -0.20 18.15 2.12
N THR A 4 -0.22 19.46 1.84
CA THR A 4 -0.37 19.99 0.47
C THR A 4 0.83 19.62 -0.41
N VAL A 5 2.05 19.71 0.12
CA VAL A 5 3.28 19.31 -0.58
C VAL A 5 3.28 17.80 -0.84
N LEU A 6 2.91 17.00 0.16
CA LEU A 6 2.75 15.54 -0.01
C LEU A 6 1.74 15.22 -1.12
N PHE A 7 0.60 15.90 -1.16
CA PHE A 7 -0.43 15.71 -2.19
C PHE A 7 0.10 16.06 -3.59
N LEU A 8 0.77 17.21 -3.73
CA LEU A 8 1.38 17.63 -4.99
C LEU A 8 2.44 16.62 -5.47
N VAL A 9 3.24 16.09 -4.55
CA VAL A 9 4.25 15.06 -4.87
C VAL A 9 3.58 13.77 -5.34
N VAL A 10 2.52 13.29 -4.69
CA VAL A 10 1.77 12.11 -5.17
C VAL A 10 1.22 12.35 -6.57
N ALA A 11 0.56 13.48 -6.79
CA ALA A 11 0.00 13.83 -8.09
C ALA A 11 1.10 13.92 -9.18
N ALA A 12 2.24 14.53 -8.87
CA ALA A 12 3.37 14.62 -9.78
C ALA A 12 3.95 13.22 -10.09
N ILE A 13 4.16 12.36 -9.10
CA ILE A 13 4.67 11.00 -9.31
C ILE A 13 3.73 10.20 -10.21
N VAL A 14 2.44 10.18 -9.88
CA VAL A 14 1.45 9.41 -10.64
C VAL A 14 1.34 9.93 -12.08
N THR A 15 1.32 11.25 -12.29
CA THR A 15 1.24 11.85 -13.64
C THR A 15 2.51 11.58 -14.45
N VAL A 16 3.69 11.68 -13.84
CA VAL A 16 4.97 11.34 -14.48
C VAL A 16 4.98 9.86 -14.89
N LEU A 17 4.59 8.93 -14.01
CA LEU A 17 4.52 7.50 -14.34
C LEU A 17 3.48 7.18 -15.43
N ASP A 18 2.36 7.90 -15.44
CA ASP A 18 1.31 7.77 -16.46
C ASP A 18 1.80 8.24 -17.84
N ARG A 19 2.54 9.36 -17.90
CA ARG A 19 3.02 9.98 -19.16
C ARG A 19 4.35 9.44 -19.66
N TRP A 20 5.20 8.90 -18.80
CA TRP A 20 6.57 8.54 -19.18
C TRP A 20 6.63 7.20 -19.92
N GLU A 21 6.57 7.23 -21.25
CA GLU A 21 6.48 6.02 -22.10
C GLU A 21 7.69 5.09 -22.04
N LYS A 22 8.89 5.63 -21.78
CA LYS A 22 10.13 4.82 -21.67
C LYS A 22 10.08 3.78 -20.54
N VAL A 23 9.26 3.98 -19.50
CA VAL A 23 9.11 2.99 -18.42
C VAL A 23 8.08 1.94 -18.84
N PRO A 24 8.43 0.63 -18.85
CA PRO A 24 7.46 -0.39 -19.22
C PRO A 24 6.26 -0.37 -18.28
N VAL A 25 5.06 -0.52 -18.84
CA VAL A 25 3.76 -0.44 -18.15
C VAL A 25 3.74 -1.23 -16.84
N PHE A 26 4.30 -2.44 -16.85
CA PHE A 26 4.38 -3.29 -15.67
C PHE A 26 5.15 -2.65 -14.50
N TYR A 27 6.32 -2.07 -14.76
CA TYR A 27 7.14 -1.44 -13.72
C TYR A 27 6.51 -0.12 -13.27
N ALA A 28 5.97 0.68 -14.20
CA ALA A 28 5.25 1.90 -13.86
C ALA A 28 4.11 1.63 -12.87
N ARG A 29 3.33 0.56 -13.09
CA ARG A 29 2.27 0.14 -12.17
C ARG A 29 2.78 -0.20 -10.78
N LYS A 30 3.81 -1.05 -10.68
CA LYS A 30 4.33 -1.52 -9.38
C LYS A 30 5.07 -0.42 -8.63
N LEU A 31 5.76 0.48 -9.34
CA LEU A 31 6.35 1.69 -8.77
C LEU A 31 5.28 2.65 -8.26
N ALA A 32 4.21 2.90 -9.03
CA ALA A 32 3.09 3.73 -8.58
C ALA A 32 2.46 3.16 -7.29
N HIS A 33 2.25 1.84 -7.23
CA HIS A 33 1.74 1.17 -6.03
C HIS A 33 2.65 1.44 -4.80
N MET A 34 3.96 1.19 -4.92
CA MET A 34 4.89 1.38 -3.80
C MET A 34 5.03 2.84 -3.37
N LEU A 35 5.17 3.76 -4.34
CA LEU A 35 5.34 5.18 -4.05
C LEU A 35 4.09 5.78 -3.43
N CYS A 36 2.90 5.41 -3.92
CA CYS A 36 1.65 5.81 -3.27
C CYS A 36 1.56 5.26 -1.85
N GLY A 37 1.91 3.99 -1.62
CA GLY A 37 1.93 3.38 -0.29
C GLY A 37 2.87 4.10 0.67
N LEU A 38 4.09 4.42 0.24
CA LEU A 38 5.05 5.22 1.01
C LEU A 38 4.48 6.60 1.36
N MET A 39 3.87 7.28 0.39
CA MET A 39 3.30 8.60 0.62
C MET A 39 2.11 8.56 1.58
N ILE A 40 1.26 7.52 1.51
CA ILE A 40 0.18 7.28 2.47
C ILE A 40 0.73 7.10 3.89
N LEU A 41 1.85 6.37 4.07
CA LEU A 41 2.50 6.25 5.37
C LEU A 41 3.06 7.58 5.88
N LEU A 42 3.64 8.40 4.99
CA LEU A 42 4.11 9.75 5.35
C LEU A 42 2.94 10.67 5.74
N PHE A 43 1.80 10.55 5.05
CA PHE A 43 0.57 11.23 5.45
C PHE A 43 0.10 10.78 6.83
N ASP A 44 0.09 9.47 7.11
CA ASP A 44 -0.29 8.93 8.41
C ASP A 44 0.61 9.45 9.53
N ILE A 45 1.94 9.46 9.33
CA ILE A 45 2.90 10.04 10.28
C ILE A 45 2.65 11.53 10.47
N SER A 46 2.33 12.28 9.41
CA SER A 46 2.03 13.71 9.54
C SER A 46 0.75 13.97 10.34
N ILE A 47 -0.30 13.16 10.14
CA ILE A 47 -1.59 13.30 10.82
C ILE A 47 -1.51 12.83 12.28
N ASN A 48 -0.95 11.64 12.51
CA ASN A 48 -0.89 11.02 13.83
C ASN A 48 0.31 11.49 14.66
N GLY A 49 1.42 11.88 14.04
CA GLY A 49 2.55 12.53 14.70
C GLY A 49 2.14 13.86 15.35
N SER A 50 1.25 14.62 14.69
CA SER A 50 0.69 15.84 15.25
C SER A 50 -0.24 15.59 16.46
N ARG A 51 -0.77 14.37 16.64
CA ARG A 51 -1.60 13.99 17.80
C ARG A 51 -0.80 13.48 19.00
N ARG A 52 0.47 13.08 18.82
CA ARG A 52 1.32 12.48 19.86
C ARG A 52 2.22 13.47 20.61
N SER A 53 2.15 14.77 20.31
CA SER A 53 2.83 15.80 21.09
C SER A 53 1.89 16.35 22.17
N PRO A 54 2.08 16.03 23.46
CA PRO A 54 1.46 16.77 24.54
C PRO A 54 2.25 18.06 24.75
N GLN A 55 1.55 19.20 24.83
CA GLN A 55 2.07 20.57 24.98
C GLN A 55 2.46 21.23 23.65
N VAL A 56 1.59 22.07 23.10
CA VAL A 56 1.55 23.53 23.30
C VAL A 56 0.17 24.02 22.83
N ASN A 57 -0.41 24.96 23.57
CA ASN A 57 -1.66 25.64 23.23
C ASN A 57 -1.57 26.23 21.81
N ASP A 58 -2.35 25.71 20.86
CA ASP A 58 -2.62 26.44 19.62
C ASP A 58 -4.06 26.19 19.17
N ILE A 59 -4.89 27.20 19.44
CA ILE A 59 -6.28 27.36 18.97
C ILE A 59 -6.35 27.55 17.44
N THR A 60 -5.22 27.41 16.74
CA THR A 60 -5.02 27.63 15.29
C THR A 60 -4.83 26.35 14.48
N ASN A 61 -4.59 25.18 15.10
CA ASN A 61 -4.23 23.93 14.39
C ASN A 61 -5.39 22.98 14.07
N THR A 62 -6.63 23.38 14.30
CA THR A 62 -7.83 22.55 14.00
C THR A 62 -8.13 22.41 12.51
N GLY A 63 -7.52 23.21 11.63
CA GLY A 63 -7.70 23.14 10.18
C GLY A 63 -6.85 22.07 9.48
N ASP A 64 -5.57 21.94 9.85
CA ASP A 64 -4.58 21.17 9.08
C ASP A 64 -4.86 19.66 9.06
N GLY A 65 -5.30 19.09 10.18
CA GLY A 65 -5.63 17.66 10.26
C GLY A 65 -6.80 17.26 9.35
N ASN A 66 -7.77 18.17 9.11
CA ASN A 66 -8.94 17.92 8.28
C ASN A 66 -8.59 17.94 6.78
N HIS A 67 -7.65 18.80 6.38
CA HIS A 67 -7.19 18.89 4.99
C HIS A 67 -6.41 17.64 4.56
N CYS A 68 -5.55 17.09 5.43
CA CYS A 68 -4.81 15.87 5.13
C CYS A 68 -5.73 14.66 4.90
N VAL A 69 -6.76 14.52 5.74
CA VAL A 69 -7.82 13.50 5.60
C VAL A 69 -8.52 13.62 4.25
N LEU A 70 -8.94 14.84 3.89
CA LEU A 70 -9.58 15.11 2.61
C LEU A 70 -8.69 14.74 1.43
N PHE A 71 -7.38 15.00 1.50
CA PHE A 71 -6.45 14.66 0.43
C PHE A 71 -6.33 13.15 0.20
N ILE A 72 -6.29 12.33 1.25
CA ILE A 72 -6.24 10.86 1.12
C ILE A 72 -7.50 10.36 0.40
N TYR A 73 -8.69 10.81 0.84
CA TYR A 73 -9.94 10.44 0.20
C TYR A 73 -10.04 10.95 -1.25
N LEU A 74 -9.53 12.16 -1.52
CA LEU A 74 -9.51 12.72 -2.86
C LEU A 74 -8.58 11.92 -3.79
N ILE A 75 -7.39 11.51 -3.33
CA ILE A 75 -6.48 10.64 -4.10
C ILE A 75 -7.15 9.29 -4.38
N ALA A 76 -7.78 8.67 -3.38
CA ALA A 76 -8.46 7.39 -3.54
C ALA A 76 -9.64 7.50 -4.52
N ALA A 77 -10.51 8.50 -4.35
CA ALA A 77 -11.68 8.71 -5.20
C ALA A 77 -11.28 9.03 -6.64
N THR A 78 -10.32 9.95 -6.85
CA THR A 78 -9.85 10.29 -8.21
C THR A 78 -9.19 9.09 -8.90
N SER A 79 -8.42 8.27 -8.17
CA SER A 79 -7.82 7.06 -8.71
C SER A 79 -8.86 6.02 -9.13
N ILE A 80 -9.91 5.82 -8.31
CA ILE A 80 -11.02 4.91 -8.63
C ILE A 80 -11.82 5.43 -9.83
N ILE A 81 -12.18 6.72 -9.85
CA ILE A 81 -12.91 7.35 -10.97
C ILE A 81 -12.13 7.21 -12.27
N ARG A 82 -10.80 7.44 -12.25
CA ARG A 82 -9.97 7.26 -13.44
C ARG A 82 -10.01 5.84 -13.98
N CYS A 83 -10.14 4.80 -13.14
CA CYS A 83 -10.30 3.43 -13.62
C CYS A 83 -11.58 3.19 -14.46
N PHE A 84 -12.59 4.07 -14.36
CA PHE A 84 -13.84 4.00 -15.14
C PHE A 84 -13.89 4.99 -16.30
N VAL A 85 -13.34 6.20 -16.16
CA VAL A 85 -13.47 7.25 -17.20
C VAL A 85 -12.28 7.26 -18.16
N CYS A 86 -11.07 7.34 -17.62
CA CYS A 86 -9.83 7.41 -18.40
C CYS A 86 -8.73 6.64 -17.66
N PRO A 87 -8.60 5.32 -17.95
CA PRO A 87 -7.67 4.46 -17.22
C PRO A 87 -6.25 5.00 -17.35
N PHE A 88 -5.46 4.82 -16.31
CA PHE A 88 -4.02 5.06 -16.38
C PHE A 88 -3.41 4.23 -17.50
N ARG A 89 -2.32 4.71 -18.11
CA ARG A 89 -1.56 3.94 -19.12
C ARG A 89 -1.17 2.55 -18.61
N PHE A 90 -0.93 2.46 -17.31
CA PHE A 90 -0.54 1.22 -16.64
C PHE A 90 -1.69 0.44 -15.98
N GLY A 91 -2.92 0.95 -16.08
CA GLY A 91 -4.14 0.31 -15.61
C GLY A 91 -4.99 -0.21 -16.77
N VAL A 92 -5.96 -1.06 -16.44
CA VAL A 92 -6.99 -1.54 -17.39
C VAL A 92 -8.34 -0.94 -16.99
N TYR A 93 -9.30 -0.88 -17.92
CA TYR A 93 -10.68 -0.54 -17.58
C TYR A 93 -11.20 -1.46 -16.45
N ARG A 94 -11.73 -0.87 -15.38
CA ARG A 94 -12.15 -1.59 -14.14
C ARG A 94 -11.03 -2.42 -13.50
N ASP A 95 -9.83 -1.84 -13.42
CA ASP A 95 -8.69 -2.49 -12.77
C ASP A 95 -8.98 -2.83 -11.30
N LYS A 96 -9.26 -4.12 -11.05
CA LYS A 96 -9.60 -4.63 -9.71
C LYS A 96 -8.50 -4.34 -8.70
N GLY A 97 -7.23 -4.40 -9.09
CA GLY A 97 -6.11 -4.20 -8.18
C GLY A 97 -6.05 -2.76 -7.67
N ILE A 98 -6.19 -1.78 -8.56
CA ILE A 98 -6.18 -0.34 -8.19
C ILE A 98 -7.42 0.01 -7.36
N ILE A 99 -8.59 -0.53 -7.73
CA ILE A 99 -9.84 -0.29 -7.00
C ILE A 99 -9.75 -0.89 -5.60
N ILE A 100 -9.37 -2.16 -5.45
CA ILE A 100 -9.27 -2.84 -4.15
C ILE A 100 -8.25 -2.15 -3.27
N TYR A 101 -7.08 -1.81 -3.81
CA TYR A 101 -6.04 -1.10 -3.08
C TYR A 101 -6.56 0.20 -2.45
N ASN A 102 -7.15 1.07 -3.26
CA ASN A 102 -7.65 2.36 -2.77
C ASN A 102 -8.85 2.20 -1.83
N THR A 103 -9.71 1.20 -2.04
CA THR A 103 -10.82 0.89 -1.13
C THR A 103 -10.30 0.40 0.22
N VAL A 104 -9.33 -0.50 0.27
CA VAL A 104 -8.74 -1.00 1.52
C VAL A 104 -8.10 0.14 2.29
N VAL A 105 -7.26 0.96 1.65
CA VAL A 105 -6.62 2.12 2.30
C VAL A 105 -7.67 3.08 2.86
N SER A 106 -8.70 3.40 2.08
CA SER A 106 -9.80 4.30 2.51
C SER A 106 -10.58 3.72 3.68
N LEU A 107 -10.77 2.40 3.72
CA LEU A 107 -11.50 1.70 4.76
C LEU A 107 -10.70 1.65 6.07
N PHE A 108 -9.40 1.36 6.01
CA PHE A 108 -8.51 1.47 7.18
C PHE A 108 -8.53 2.88 7.75
N PHE A 109 -8.46 3.88 6.88
CA PHE A 109 -8.52 5.27 7.30
C PHE A 109 -9.88 5.65 7.92
N PHE A 110 -11.00 5.17 7.34
CA PHE A 110 -12.36 5.37 7.86
C PHE A 110 -12.54 4.78 9.26
N PHE A 111 -12.06 3.56 9.48
CA PHE A 111 -12.10 2.91 10.79
C PHE A 111 -11.02 3.40 11.75
N LYS A 112 -10.21 4.41 11.36
CA LYS A 112 -9.10 4.96 12.14
C LYS A 112 -8.09 3.89 12.58
N LEU A 113 -7.91 2.87 11.74
CA LEU A 113 -6.94 1.81 11.95
C LEU A 113 -5.54 2.31 11.55
N PRO A 114 -4.48 1.86 12.24
CA PRO A 114 -3.11 2.23 11.91
C PRO A 114 -2.74 1.78 10.48
N LEU A 115 -2.41 2.75 9.61
CA LEU A 115 -2.05 2.48 8.22
C LEU A 115 -0.68 1.79 8.08
N TYR A 116 0.20 1.93 9.07
CA TYR A 116 1.49 1.23 9.07
C TYR A 116 1.35 -0.29 9.05
N VAL A 117 0.21 -0.84 9.45
CA VAL A 117 -0.03 -2.28 9.41
C VAL A 117 -0.19 -2.78 7.96
N LEU A 118 -0.50 -1.89 7.01
CA LEU A 118 -0.60 -2.19 5.58
C LEU A 118 0.75 -2.17 4.85
N THR A 119 1.86 -1.89 5.54
CA THR A 119 3.20 -1.86 4.93
C THR A 119 3.54 -3.11 4.11
N PRO A 120 3.19 -4.36 4.51
CA PRO A 120 3.52 -5.52 3.69
C PRO A 120 2.80 -5.48 2.33
N ILE A 121 1.59 -4.93 2.27
CA ILE A 121 0.82 -4.83 1.02
C ILE A 121 1.45 -3.81 0.08
N PHE A 122 1.94 -2.70 0.65
CA PHE A 122 2.55 -1.62 -0.12
C PHE A 122 3.87 -2.01 -0.76
N PHE A 123 4.63 -2.90 -0.13
CA PHE A 123 5.99 -3.25 -0.56
C PHE A 123 6.16 -4.71 -1.00
N ALA A 124 5.61 -5.67 -0.26
CA ALA A 124 5.84 -7.09 -0.53
C ALA A 124 5.18 -7.56 -1.84
N ASP A 125 3.92 -7.19 -2.11
CA ASP A 125 3.26 -7.49 -3.41
C ASP A 125 4.08 -6.97 -4.62
N PRO A 126 4.36 -5.65 -4.71
CA PRO A 126 5.07 -5.13 -5.87
C PRO A 126 6.49 -5.69 -6.00
N MET A 127 7.21 -5.90 -4.90
CA MET A 127 8.55 -6.50 -4.93
C MET A 127 8.51 -7.96 -5.38
N ALA A 128 7.58 -8.76 -4.87
CA ALA A 128 7.38 -10.14 -5.29
C ALA A 128 7.11 -10.25 -6.79
N ALA A 129 6.27 -9.35 -7.32
CA ALA A 129 5.95 -9.30 -8.74
C ALA A 129 7.16 -8.86 -9.60
N ILE A 130 7.94 -7.87 -9.15
CA ILE A 130 9.15 -7.39 -9.84
C ILE A 130 10.21 -8.50 -9.92
N VAL A 131 10.55 -9.10 -8.78
CA VAL A 131 11.55 -10.17 -8.71
C VAL A 131 11.06 -11.41 -9.45
N GLY A 132 9.78 -11.76 -9.30
CA GLY A 132 9.21 -12.92 -9.98
C GLY A 132 9.21 -12.79 -11.50
N LYS A 133 9.09 -11.56 -12.02
CA LYS A 133 9.23 -11.28 -13.45
C LYS A 133 10.69 -11.37 -13.92
N GLN A 134 11.64 -10.93 -13.10
CA GLN A 134 13.07 -10.98 -13.43
C GLN A 134 13.62 -12.42 -13.41
N PHE A 135 13.11 -13.27 -12.52
CA PHE A 135 13.54 -14.66 -12.34
C PHE A 135 12.38 -15.65 -12.59
N PRO A 136 12.02 -15.92 -13.87
CA PRO A 136 10.86 -16.75 -14.23
C PRO A 136 11.08 -18.26 -14.07
N THR A 137 12.32 -18.72 -13.91
CA THR A 137 12.74 -20.12 -14.09
C THR A 137 12.02 -21.13 -13.19
N TYR A 138 11.64 -20.73 -11.97
CA TYR A 138 11.01 -21.61 -10.98
C TYR A 138 9.59 -21.15 -10.67
N SER A 139 8.65 -21.38 -11.59
CA SER A 139 7.22 -21.14 -11.35
C SER A 139 6.64 -22.22 -10.43
N ILE A 140 5.99 -21.82 -9.33
CA ILE A 140 5.34 -22.75 -8.40
C ILE A 140 3.85 -22.86 -8.71
N TYR A 141 3.19 -21.72 -8.83
CA TYR A 141 1.74 -21.66 -8.99
C TYR A 141 1.35 -20.65 -10.06
N LYS A 142 0.75 -21.12 -11.15
CA LYS A 142 0.42 -20.31 -12.33
C LYS A 142 1.64 -19.55 -12.83
N LYS A 143 1.64 -18.21 -12.72
CA LYS A 143 2.74 -17.32 -13.12
C LYS A 143 3.58 -16.81 -11.94
N LYS A 144 3.30 -17.28 -10.72
CA LYS A 144 4.03 -16.90 -9.50
C LYS A 144 5.26 -17.79 -9.35
N THR A 145 6.40 -17.21 -9.03
CA THR A 145 7.69 -17.90 -8.96
C THR A 145 8.19 -18.04 -7.54
N LEU A 146 9.01 -19.06 -7.29
CA LEU A 146 9.68 -19.28 -6.00
C LEU A 146 10.43 -18.03 -5.55
N HIS A 147 11.17 -17.39 -6.45
CA HIS A 147 11.92 -16.16 -6.17
C HIS A 147 10.99 -14.99 -5.79
N GLY A 148 9.85 -14.86 -6.47
CA GLY A 148 8.83 -13.88 -6.12
C GLY A 148 8.24 -14.12 -4.73
N THR A 149 7.85 -15.36 -4.43
CA THR A 149 7.27 -15.73 -3.13
C THR A 149 8.28 -15.60 -1.98
N LEU A 150 9.54 -15.99 -2.18
CA LEU A 150 10.61 -15.76 -1.21
C LEU A 150 10.83 -14.26 -0.97
N THR A 151 10.81 -13.45 -2.03
CA THR A 151 10.88 -11.99 -1.90
C THR A 151 9.69 -11.45 -1.10
N CYS A 152 8.47 -11.93 -1.39
CA CYS A 152 7.28 -11.58 -0.63
C CYS A 152 7.47 -11.88 0.86
N PHE A 153 8.00 -13.05 1.20
CA PHE A 153 8.25 -13.46 2.57
C PHE A 153 9.25 -12.53 3.26
N PHE A 154 10.45 -12.32 2.70
CA PHE A 154 11.47 -11.47 3.33
C PHE A 154 11.06 -10.01 3.42
N VAL A 155 10.43 -9.45 2.38
CA VAL A 155 9.93 -8.07 2.41
C VAL A 155 8.79 -7.94 3.40
N SER A 156 7.92 -8.95 3.55
CA SER A 156 6.89 -8.96 4.59
C SER A 156 7.52 -8.97 5.98
N LEU A 157 8.51 -9.82 6.24
CA LEU A 157 9.22 -9.83 7.53
C LEU A 157 9.82 -8.46 7.87
N ALA A 158 10.44 -7.80 6.90
CA ALA A 158 10.98 -6.45 7.09
C ALA A 158 9.89 -5.39 7.29
N SER A 159 8.73 -5.55 6.64
CA SER A 159 7.60 -4.63 6.72
C SER A 159 6.82 -4.76 8.03
N LEU A 160 6.86 -5.93 8.66
CA LEU A 160 6.22 -6.25 9.94
C LEU A 160 7.02 -5.76 11.16
N TYR A 161 7.70 -4.62 11.04
CA TYR A 161 8.56 -4.05 12.10
C TYR A 161 7.81 -3.71 13.40
N TYR A 162 6.49 -3.58 13.36
CA TYR A 162 5.64 -3.28 14.50
C TYR A 162 5.28 -4.52 15.35
N VAL A 163 5.54 -5.73 14.83
CA VAL A 163 5.28 -6.98 15.55
C VAL A 163 6.50 -7.32 16.43
N GLN A 164 6.33 -7.21 17.75
CA GLN A 164 7.43 -7.43 18.70
C GLN A 164 7.81 -8.92 18.84
N ASN A 165 6.86 -9.84 18.68
CA ASN A 165 7.11 -11.27 18.85
C ASN A 165 7.61 -11.89 17.53
N TYR A 166 8.86 -12.33 17.51
CA TYR A 166 9.50 -12.96 16.34
C TYR A 166 8.72 -14.15 15.77
N MET A 167 8.08 -14.97 16.62
CA MET A 167 7.29 -16.10 16.15
C MET A 167 6.02 -15.64 15.43
N HIS A 168 5.38 -14.58 15.94
CA HIS A 168 4.22 -13.98 15.27
C HIS A 168 4.64 -13.35 13.95
N THR A 169 5.78 -12.65 13.91
CA THR A 169 6.32 -12.07 12.68
C THR A 169 6.58 -13.13 11.62
N LEU A 170 7.16 -14.28 12.02
CA LEU A 170 7.44 -15.39 11.12
C LEU A 170 6.15 -16.03 10.59
N LEU A 171 5.20 -16.34 11.47
CA LEU A 171 3.90 -16.92 11.09
C LEU A 171 3.12 -15.97 10.19
N LEU A 172 3.10 -14.68 10.52
CA LEU A 172 2.40 -13.66 9.76
C LEU A 172 3.05 -13.45 8.39
N GLY A 173 4.38 -13.34 8.32
CA GLY A 173 5.12 -13.27 7.06
C GLY A 173 4.89 -14.48 6.16
N LEU A 174 4.87 -15.69 6.75
CA LEU A 174 4.58 -16.93 6.03
C LEU A 174 3.14 -16.91 5.50
N SER A 175 2.16 -16.56 6.33
CA SER A 175 0.75 -16.45 5.92
C SER A 175 0.52 -15.43 4.81
N LEU A 176 1.20 -14.27 4.87
CA LEU A 176 1.17 -13.24 3.83
C LEU A 176 1.71 -13.76 2.51
N SER A 177 2.87 -14.43 2.53
CA SER A 177 3.47 -15.00 1.32
C SER A 177 2.64 -16.12 0.69
N LEU A 178 1.98 -16.96 1.50
CA LEU A 178 1.08 -17.99 0.98
C LEU A 178 -0.19 -17.37 0.38
N LEU A 179 -0.78 -16.39 1.03
CA LEU A 179 -1.98 -15.71 0.53
C LEU A 179 -1.69 -14.83 -0.69
N GLU A 180 -0.47 -14.32 -0.84
CA GLU A 180 0.02 -13.72 -2.09
C GLU A 180 0.05 -14.74 -3.23
N LEU A 181 0.65 -15.91 -2.95
CA LEU A 181 0.84 -16.98 -3.92
C LEU A 181 -0.51 -17.49 -4.46
N PHE A 182 -1.49 -17.68 -3.56
CA PHE A 182 -2.81 -18.22 -3.92
C PHE A 182 -3.86 -17.15 -4.24
N GLY A 183 -3.67 -15.89 -3.83
CA GLY A 183 -4.67 -14.81 -3.94
C GLY A 183 -5.00 -14.37 -5.37
N GLY A 184 -4.17 -14.73 -6.34
CA GLY A 184 -4.44 -14.50 -7.76
C GLY A 184 -4.58 -13.01 -8.08
N THR A 185 -5.75 -12.60 -8.60
CA THR A 185 -6.03 -11.18 -8.93
C THR A 185 -6.50 -10.34 -7.75
N LEU A 186 -6.77 -10.99 -6.60
CA LEU A 186 -7.22 -10.38 -5.36
C LEU A 186 -6.13 -10.49 -4.28
N ASP A 187 -4.88 -10.67 -4.69
CA ASP A 187 -3.71 -10.85 -3.81
C ASP A 187 -3.61 -9.75 -2.75
N ASN A 188 -3.78 -8.49 -3.13
CA ASN A 188 -3.81 -7.37 -2.18
C ASN A 188 -4.89 -7.51 -1.09
N LEU A 189 -6.09 -8.00 -1.45
CA LEU A 189 -7.17 -8.25 -0.49
C LEU A 189 -6.83 -9.47 0.40
N CYS A 190 -6.31 -10.53 -0.21
CA CYS A 190 -5.95 -11.76 0.48
C CYS A 190 -4.89 -11.52 1.56
N MET A 191 -3.88 -10.69 1.28
CA MET A 191 -2.88 -10.27 2.25
C MET A 191 -3.45 -9.49 3.44
N CYS A 192 -4.60 -8.81 3.28
CA CYS A 192 -5.21 -8.08 4.39
C CYS A 192 -5.76 -9.00 5.48
N PHE A 193 -6.27 -10.19 5.13
CA PHE A 193 -6.89 -11.11 6.10
C PHE A 193 -5.98 -11.48 7.29
N PRO A 194 -4.75 -11.98 7.08
CA PRO A 194 -3.89 -12.36 8.20
C PRO A 194 -3.53 -11.15 9.07
N ILE A 195 -3.37 -9.98 8.44
CA ILE A 195 -3.16 -8.70 9.14
C ILE A 195 -4.37 -8.36 10.03
N PHE A 196 -5.58 -8.41 9.49
CA PHE A 196 -6.80 -8.11 10.23
C PHE A 196 -7.01 -9.07 11.40
N ILE A 197 -6.80 -10.38 11.17
CA ILE A 197 -6.88 -11.39 12.22
C ILE A 197 -5.86 -11.05 13.32
N TYR A 198 -4.61 -10.75 12.94
CA TYR A 198 -3.59 -10.39 13.90
C TYR A 198 -3.97 -9.15 14.72
N MET A 199 -4.50 -8.11 14.07
CA MET A 199 -4.98 -6.91 14.76
C MET A 199 -6.11 -7.19 15.75
N LEU A 200 -7.07 -8.06 15.38
CA LEU A 200 -8.22 -8.41 16.23
C LEU A 200 -7.79 -9.10 17.53
N PHE A 201 -6.80 -10.01 17.45
CA PHE A 201 -6.40 -10.83 18.59
C PHE A 201 -5.29 -10.20 19.43
N PHE A 202 -4.40 -9.42 18.83
CA PHE A 202 -3.17 -8.96 19.48
C PHE A 202 -3.07 -7.44 19.67
N ASN A 203 -4.12 -6.67 19.36
CA ASN A 203 -4.23 -5.22 19.55
C ASN A 203 -2.92 -4.48 19.21
N VAL A 204 -2.70 -4.30 17.91
CA VAL A 204 -1.54 -3.60 17.33
C VAL A 204 -1.69 -2.09 17.39
#